data_AF-A0A7C4AFS3-F1
#
_entry.id   AF-A0A7C4AFS3-F1
#
_cell.length_a   1.000
_cell.length_b   1.000
_cell.length_c   1.000
_cell.angle_alpha   90.00
_cell.angle_beta   90.00
_cell.angle_gamma   90.00
#
_symmetry.space_group_name_H-M   'P 1'
#
loop_
_entity.id
_entity.type
_entity.pdbx_description
1 polymer ?
#
loop_
_entity_poly.entity_id
_entity_poly.type
_entity_poly.pdbx_seq_one_letter_code
_entity_poly.pdbx_strand_id
1 'polypeptide(L)'
;MNRQKWIVLIVAVLLLGGGAGLLLRLQAVQRLGQPGIKVTAVAGTPGLRIELPPRVLDFTSSNVAPAEVEVSMLPKDTTLGRRLYRAPDGFETMMSVVLM
;
A
#
# COMPACT_ATOMS: atom_id res chain seq x y z
N MET A 1 45.94 26.30 -16.70
CA MET A 1 44.62 26.22 -16.02
C MET A 1 44.76 26.90 -14.66
N ASN A 2 43.92 27.87 -14.30
CA ASN A 2 44.04 28.64 -13.04
C ASN A 2 43.59 27.79 -11.82
N ARG A 3 44.23 27.96 -10.65
CA ARG A 3 43.87 27.28 -9.39
C ARG A 3 42.39 27.44 -9.03
N GLN A 4 41.82 28.62 -9.27
CA GLN A 4 40.40 28.88 -9.03
C GLN A 4 39.48 27.95 -9.84
N LYS A 5 39.80 27.68 -11.11
CA LYS A 5 38.99 26.80 -11.96
C LYS A 5 39.00 25.35 -11.45
N TRP A 6 40.15 24.89 -10.95
CA TRP A 6 40.27 23.57 -10.33
C TRP A 6 39.50 23.45 -9.03
N ILE A 7 39.51 24.50 -8.19
CA ILE A 7 38.73 24.51 -6.95
C ILE A 7 37.23 24.39 -7.27
N VAL A 8 36.73 25.17 -8.21
CA VAL A 8 35.31 25.12 -8.62
C VAL A 8 34.94 23.74 -9.17
N LEU A 9 35.81 23.14 -10.00
CA LEU A 9 35.60 21.80 -10.53
C LEU A 9 35.49 20.75 -9.41
N ILE A 10 36.43 20.75 -8.47
CA ILE A 10 36.46 19.79 -7.36
C ILE A 10 35.21 19.92 -6.50
N VAL A 11 34.81 21.15 -6.17
CA VAL A 11 33.61 21.41 -5.37
C VAL A 11 32.35 20.92 -6.09
N ALA A 12 32.23 21.18 -7.40
CA ALA A 12 31.11 20.71 -8.19
C ALA A 12 31.01 19.18 -8.23
N VAL A 13 32.14 18.49 -8.45
CA VAL A 13 32.20 17.03 -8.44
C VAL A 13 31.85 16.46 -7.06
N LEU A 14 32.33 17.09 -5.98
CA LEU A 14 31.99 16.68 -4.61
C LEU A 14 30.51 16.84 -4.30
N LEU A 15 29.87 17.93 -4.73
CA LEU A 15 28.44 18.14 -4.52
C LEU A 15 27.60 17.11 -5.30
N LEU A 16 27.95 16.85 -6.56
CA LEU A 16 27.26 15.85 -7.38
C LEU A 16 27.46 14.44 -6.83
N GLY A 17 28.70 14.05 -6.53
CA GLY A 17 29.03 12.74 -5.98
C GLY A 17 28.43 12.52 -4.59
N GLY A 18 28.48 13.54 -3.73
CA GLY A 18 27.86 13.53 -2.40
C GLY A 18 26.34 13.40 -2.48
N GLY A 19 25.68 14.15 -3.37
CA GLY A 19 24.25 14.05 -3.62
C GLY A 19 23.84 12.66 -4.12
N ALA A 20 24.55 12.14 -5.12
CA ALA A 20 24.31 10.80 -5.65
C ALA A 20 24.51 9.72 -4.57
N GLY A 21 25.58 9.80 -3.78
CA GLY A 21 25.85 8.88 -2.68
C GLY A 21 24.78 8.92 -1.59
N LEU A 22 24.30 10.12 -1.23
CA LEU A 22 23.20 10.29 -0.29
C LEU A 22 21.91 9.67 -0.81
N LEU A 23 21.55 9.92 -2.07
CA LEU A 23 20.36 9.35 -2.68
C LEU A 23 20.42 7.82 -2.74
N LEU A 24 21.56 7.24 -3.13
CA LEU A 24 21.76 5.80 -3.13
C LEU A 24 21.58 5.19 -1.74
N ARG A 25 22.09 5.86 -0.70
CA ARG A 25 21.90 5.42 0.69
C ARG A 25 20.44 5.50 1.12
N LEU A 26 19.76 6.60 0.82
CA LEU A 26 18.34 6.77 1.19
C LEU A 26 17.47 5.74 0.47
N GLN A 27 17.73 5.48 -0.81
CA GLN A 27 17.05 4.45 -1.57
C GLN A 27 17.29 3.05 -0.99
N ALA A 28 18.54 2.71 -0.62
CA ALA A 28 18.89 1.41 -0.08
C ALA A 28 18.31 1.15 1.33
N VAL A 29 18.06 2.22 2.10
CA VAL A 29 17.52 2.13 3.46
C VAL A 29 16.01 2.40 3.49
N GLN A 30 15.40 2.70 2.35
CA GLN A 30 13.96 2.88 2.26
C GLN A 30 13.24 1.57 2.59
N ARG A 31 12.59 1.53 3.75
CA ARG A 31 11.71 0.44 4.16
C ARG A 31 10.27 0.86 3.95
N LEU A 32 9.47 -0.02 3.36
CA LEU A 32 8.03 0.15 3.36
C LEU A 32 7.53 0.07 4.81
N GLY A 33 6.58 0.94 5.15
CA GLY A 33 5.89 0.87 6.44
C GLY A 33 5.08 -0.41 6.59
N GLN A 34 4.44 -0.57 7.74
CA GLN A 34 3.49 -1.68 7.89
C GLN A 34 2.35 -1.54 6.87
N PRO A 35 1.91 -2.63 6.23
CA PRO A 35 0.78 -2.59 5.31
C PRO A 35 -0.46 -2.04 6.00
N GLY A 36 -1.17 -1.12 5.34
CA GLY A 36 -2.43 -0.57 5.86
C GLY A 36 -3.60 -1.56 5.82
N ILE A 37 -3.41 -2.72 5.20
CA ILE A 37 -4.43 -3.76 5.00
C ILE A 37 -3.85 -5.09 5.47
N LYS A 38 -4.63 -5.82 6.27
CA LYS A 38 -4.32 -7.20 6.65
C LYS A 38 -4.87 -8.14 5.59
N VAL A 39 -4.03 -9.05 5.12
CA VAL A 39 -4.40 -10.08 4.15
C VAL A 39 -3.99 -11.46 4.66
N THR A 40 -4.84 -12.45 4.42
CA THR A 40 -4.55 -13.86 4.68
C THR A 40 -4.61 -14.67 3.40
N ALA A 41 -3.74 -15.68 3.29
CA ALA A 41 -3.76 -16.59 2.14
C ALA A 41 -5.00 -17.48 2.22
N VAL A 42 -5.68 -17.69 1.09
CA VAL A 42 -6.80 -18.62 1.00
C VAL A 42 -6.25 -20.02 0.79
N ALA A 43 -6.57 -20.95 1.70
CA ALA A 43 -6.08 -22.32 1.61
C ALA A 43 -6.51 -22.97 0.28
N GLY A 44 -5.54 -23.54 -0.45
CA GLY A 44 -5.78 -24.25 -1.71
C GLY A 44 -5.88 -23.36 -2.96
N THR A 45 -5.72 -22.04 -2.85
CA THR A 45 -5.64 -21.14 -4.01
C THR A 45 -4.47 -20.15 -3.88
N PRO A 46 -3.95 -19.58 -4.98
CA PRO A 46 -2.98 -18.48 -4.90
C PRO A 46 -3.63 -17.14 -4.49
N GLY A 47 -4.92 -17.13 -4.14
CA GLY A 47 -5.67 -15.92 -3.82
C GLY A 47 -5.40 -15.40 -2.40
N LEU A 48 -5.45 -14.08 -2.26
CA LEU A 48 -5.43 -13.40 -0.97
C LEU A 48 -6.87 -13.11 -0.52
N ARG A 49 -7.07 -12.99 0.79
CA ARG A 49 -8.31 -12.52 1.41
C ARG A 49 -8.02 -11.28 2.22
N ILE A 50 -8.75 -10.20 1.96
CA ILE A 50 -8.66 -8.97 2.74
C ILE A 50 -9.43 -9.13 4.06
N GLU A 51 -8.75 -8.87 5.17
CA GLU A 51 -9.34 -8.93 6.50
C GLU A 51 -9.86 -7.56 6.92
N LEU A 52 -11.17 -7.37 6.78
CA LEU A 52 -11.87 -6.20 7.28
C LEU A 52 -12.24 -6.38 8.76
N PRO A 53 -12.05 -5.36 9.62
CA PRO A 53 -12.32 -5.48 11.05
C PRO A 53 -13.77 -5.90 11.35
N PRO A 54 -14.00 -6.90 12.22
CA PRO A 54 -15.36 -7.32 12.56
C PRO A 54 -16.10 -6.31 13.47
N ARG A 55 -15.39 -5.36 14.06
CA ARG A 55 -15.97 -4.29 14.87
C ARG A 55 -15.16 -3.01 14.66
N VAL A 56 -15.88 -1.92 14.42
CA VAL A 56 -15.34 -0.55 14.33
C VAL A 56 -16.28 0.30 15.18
N LEU A 57 -15.78 0.85 16.28
CA LEU A 57 -16.61 1.57 17.26
C LEU A 57 -17.85 0.73 17.67
N ASP A 58 -19.04 1.33 17.63
CA ASP A 58 -20.32 0.70 18.01
C ASP A 58 -21.03 0.03 16.83
N PHE A 59 -20.36 -0.12 15.68
CA PHE A 59 -20.96 -0.77 14.51
C PHE A 59 -20.94 -2.29 14.67
N THR A 60 -22.10 -2.88 14.37
CA THR A 60 -22.22 -4.30 14.03
C THR A 60 -21.84 -4.52 12.58
N SER A 61 -21.37 -5.70 12.19
CA SER A 61 -20.95 -5.91 10.81
C SER A 61 -21.07 -7.34 10.31
N SER A 62 -21.26 -7.49 9.01
CA SER A 62 -21.37 -8.76 8.30
C SER A 62 -20.46 -8.79 7.07
N ASN A 63 -19.80 -9.94 6.84
CA ASN A 63 -19.03 -10.13 5.62
C ASN A 63 -20.00 -10.24 4.43
N VAL A 64 -19.67 -9.53 3.35
CA VAL A 64 -20.43 -9.59 2.10
C VAL A 64 -19.50 -10.20 1.06
N ALA A 65 -19.85 -11.37 0.55
CA ALA A 65 -19.10 -11.96 -0.54
C ALA A 65 -19.25 -11.09 -1.81
N PRO A 66 -18.15 -10.73 -2.49
CA PRO A 66 -18.23 -10.09 -3.79
C PRO A 66 -18.99 -10.96 -4.79
N ALA A 67 -19.70 -10.33 -5.73
CA ALA A 67 -20.37 -11.08 -6.79
C ALA A 67 -19.31 -11.73 -7.71
N GLU A 68 -19.54 -12.97 -8.14
CA GLU A 68 -18.59 -13.68 -9.03
C GLU A 68 -18.39 -12.93 -10.37
N VAL A 69 -19.44 -12.31 -10.88
CA VAL A 69 -19.39 -11.48 -12.09
C VAL A 69 -18.45 -10.27 -11.89
N GLU A 70 -18.46 -9.67 -10.70
CA GLU A 70 -17.60 -8.53 -10.36
C GLU A 70 -16.13 -8.96 -10.28
N VAL A 71 -15.85 -10.10 -9.64
CA VAL A 71 -14.47 -10.62 -9.51
C VAL A 71 -13.93 -11.09 -10.87
N SER A 72 -14.75 -11.73 -11.70
CA SER A 72 -14.35 -12.26 -13.00
C SER A 72 -14.06 -11.18 -14.06
N MET A 73 -14.57 -9.96 -13.89
CA MET A 73 -14.26 -8.83 -14.78
C MET A 73 -12.99 -8.06 -14.37
N LEU A 74 -12.40 -8.38 -13.21
CA LEU A 74 -11.19 -7.72 -12.71
C LEU A 74 -9.92 -8.45 -13.18
N PRO A 75 -8.77 -7.75 -13.20
CA PRO A 75 -7.47 -8.38 -13.38
C PRO A 75 -7.22 -9.54 -12.40
N LYS A 76 -6.46 -10.55 -12.84
CA LYS A 76 -6.25 -11.80 -12.06
C LYS A 76 -5.50 -11.61 -10.75
N ASP A 77 -4.75 -10.52 -10.61
CA ASP A 77 -4.02 -10.12 -9.40
C ASP A 77 -4.91 -9.32 -8.41
N THR A 78 -6.13 -8.97 -8.81
CA THR A 78 -7.02 -8.17 -7.97
C THR A 78 -7.68 -9.00 -6.87
N THR A 79 -7.57 -8.52 -5.65
CA THR A 79 -8.27 -9.07 -4.48
C THR A 79 -9.34 -8.10 -4.01
N LEU A 80 -10.59 -8.57 -3.85
CA LEU A 80 -11.71 -7.76 -3.40
C LEU A 80 -12.24 -8.23 -2.03
N GLY A 81 -12.34 -7.31 -1.08
CA GLY A 81 -12.92 -7.54 0.24
C GLY A 81 -14.09 -6.60 0.49
N ARG A 82 -15.19 -7.11 1.06
CA ARG A 82 -16.37 -6.29 1.37
C ARG A 82 -17.01 -6.66 2.70
N ARG A 83 -17.42 -5.63 3.43
CA ARG A 83 -18.09 -5.77 4.72
C ARG A 83 -19.11 -4.65 4.89
N LEU A 84 -20.33 -5.03 5.30
CA LEU A 84 -21.37 -4.08 5.66
C LEU A 84 -21.27 -3.79 7.16
N TYR A 85 -21.28 -2.52 7.52
CA TYR A 85 -21.32 -2.05 8.90
C TYR A 85 -22.66 -1.35 9.16
N ARG A 86 -23.30 -1.67 10.28
CA ARG A 86 -24.54 -1.05 10.73
C ARG A 86 -24.38 -0.49 12.14
N ALA A 87 -24.63 0.80 12.28
CA ALA A 87 -24.63 1.53 13.54
C ALA A 87 -25.91 1.30 14.34
N PRO A 88 -25.93 1.62 15.66
CA PRO A 88 -27.10 1.43 16.51
C PRO A 88 -28.32 2.29 16.12
N ASP A 89 -28.09 3.43 15.47
CA ASP A 89 -29.12 4.34 14.96
C ASP A 89 -29.73 3.87 13.61
N GLY A 90 -29.25 2.75 13.08
CA GLY A 90 -29.67 2.20 11.79
C GLY A 90 -28.88 2.72 10.60
N PHE A 91 -27.89 3.60 10.79
CA PHE A 91 -27.01 4.02 9.70
C PHE A 91 -26.18 2.82 9.18
N GLU A 92 -26.09 2.70 7.87
CA GLU A 92 -25.33 1.63 7.21
C GLU A 92 -24.23 2.21 6.33
N THR A 93 -23.09 1.52 6.33
CA THR A 93 -22.01 1.81 5.40
C THR A 93 -21.40 0.53 4.87
N MET A 94 -21.24 0.46 3.56
CA MET A 94 -20.61 -0.65 2.88
C MET A 94 -19.14 -0.29 2.62
N MET A 95 -18.24 -1.02 3.28
CA MET A 95 -16.80 -0.90 3.05
C MET A 95 -16.39 -1.90 1.98
N SER A 96 -15.88 -1.40 0.87
CA SER A 96 -15.28 -2.19 -0.21
C SER A 96 -13.81 -1.83 -0.33
N VAL A 97 -12.93 -2.84 -0.38
CA VAL A 97 -11.49 -2.67 -0.58
C VAL A 97 -11.08 -3.49 -1.79
N VAL A 98 -10.35 -2.84 -2.69
CA VAL A 98 -9.75 -3.45 -3.87
C VAL A 98 -8.23 -3.33 -3.71
N LEU A 99 -7.54 -4.46 -3.76
CA LEU A 99 -6.09 -4.54 -3.73
C LEU A 99 -5.61 -5.06 -5.08
N MET A 100 -4.68 -4.34 -5.70
CA MET A 100 -3.98 -4.68 -6.95
C MET A 100 -2.49 -4.73 -6.69
#